data_AF-A0A9E8SCC1-F1
#
_entry.id   AF-A0A9E8SCC1-F1
#
_cell.length_a   1.000
_cell.length_b   1.000
_cell.length_c   1.000
_cell.angle_alpha   90.00
_cell.angle_beta   90.00
_cell.angle_gamma   90.00
#
_symmetry.space_group_name_H-M   'P 1'
#
loop_
_entity.id
_entity.type
_entity.pdbx_description
1 polymer ?
#
loop_
_entity_poly.entity_id
_entity_poly.type
_entity_poly.pdbx_seq_one_letter_code
_entity_poly.pdbx_strand_id
1 'polypeptide(L)'
;MTTPVVEQPDPCQKIAQLKNDDVFKQKMNILKGAAEQWSFEKMFTVYDDPTPNTEISQSDNYDYDEFQGTASNPFVSWTGNSTIKGVIHSHYDGLLSVPSPTDLQDMYNQLLTPTVTSDFFYGVVTHSGKAYILQVNDRSNFINFGNKNLINNKINKFIKNKIIKKYNIKENNTNATNELGFVKMLEELNVGLNIYKATDLTFSDYQKLEIQNNQVTATPCN
;
A
#
# COMPACT_ATOMS: atom_id res chain seq x y z
N MET A 1 -32.91 11.17 4.21
CA MET A 1 -32.36 9.88 4.68
C MET A 1 -30.88 10.09 4.89
N THR A 2 -30.41 10.04 6.14
CA THR A 2 -28.97 10.13 6.46
C THR A 2 -28.37 8.75 6.25
N THR A 3 -27.46 8.63 5.29
CA THR A 3 -26.67 7.42 5.07
C THR A 3 -25.98 7.03 6.38
N PRO A 4 -26.00 5.75 6.81
CA PRO A 4 -25.27 5.34 8.00
C PRO A 4 -23.80 5.67 7.78
N VAL A 5 -23.21 6.41 8.73
CA VAL A 5 -21.76 6.57 8.80
C VAL A 5 -21.23 5.21 9.21
N VAL A 6 -20.68 4.46 8.25
CA VAL A 6 -19.91 3.25 8.56
C VAL A 6 -18.70 3.74 9.36
N GLU A 7 -18.67 3.39 10.64
CA GLU A 7 -17.54 3.72 11.52
C GLU A 7 -16.28 3.13 10.90
N GLN A 8 -15.33 4.00 10.59
CA GLN A 8 -14.08 3.58 9.97
C GLN A 8 -13.24 2.87 11.03
N PRO A 9 -12.84 1.61 10.81
CA PRO A 9 -12.03 0.88 11.78
C PRO A 9 -10.73 1.64 12.07
N ASP A 10 -10.27 1.58 13.31
CA ASP A 10 -9.00 2.17 13.73
C ASP A 10 -7.88 1.68 12.80
N PRO A 11 -7.17 2.57 12.10
CA PRO A 11 -6.07 2.19 11.25
C PRO A 11 -5.03 1.28 11.92
N CYS A 12 -4.75 1.48 13.21
CA CYS A 12 -3.82 0.63 13.93
C CYS A 12 -4.35 -0.80 14.17
N GLN A 13 -5.67 -1.00 14.22
CA GLN A 13 -6.27 -2.33 14.35
C GLN A 13 -5.99 -3.20 13.11
N LYS A 14 -6.08 -2.63 11.90
CA LYS A 14 -5.79 -3.37 10.66
C LYS A 14 -4.32 -3.75 10.58
N ILE A 15 -3.43 -2.83 10.92
CA ILE A 15 -1.98 -3.10 10.97
C ILE A 15 -1.67 -4.19 12.02
N ALA A 16 -2.35 -4.17 13.17
CA ALA A 16 -2.23 -5.23 14.17
C ALA A 16 -2.72 -6.59 13.65
N GLN A 17 -3.80 -6.65 12.88
CA GLN A 17 -4.26 -7.88 12.22
C GLN A 17 -3.21 -8.41 11.24
N LEU A 18 -2.69 -7.55 10.36
CA LEU A 18 -1.71 -7.94 9.34
C LEU A 18 -0.39 -8.44 9.95
N LYS A 19 0.15 -7.75 10.97
CA LYS A 19 1.44 -8.17 11.57
C LYS A 19 1.35 -9.46 12.40
N ASN A 20 0.16 -9.78 12.92
CA ASN A 20 -0.10 -11.00 13.67
C ASN A 20 -0.50 -12.18 12.76
N ASP A 21 -0.63 -11.97 11.46
CA ASP A 21 -0.98 -12.99 10.48
C ASP A 21 0.29 -13.64 9.91
N ASP A 22 0.47 -14.94 10.17
CA ASP A 22 1.66 -15.66 9.77
C ASP A 22 1.76 -15.85 8.25
N VAL A 23 0.62 -16.03 7.57
CA VAL A 23 0.58 -16.17 6.12
C VAL A 23 0.87 -14.83 5.46
N PHE A 24 0.35 -13.72 5.98
CA PHE A 24 0.71 -12.37 5.52
C PHE A 24 2.22 -12.15 5.59
N LYS A 25 2.86 -12.44 6.73
CA LYS A 25 4.32 -12.34 6.88
C LYS A 25 5.06 -13.26 5.90
N GLN A 26 4.56 -14.46 5.65
CA GLN A 26 5.12 -15.35 4.63
C GLN A 26 5.04 -14.72 3.24
N LYS A 27 3.90 -14.13 2.85
CA LYS A 27 3.75 -13.45 1.55
C LYS A 27 4.67 -12.23 1.44
N MET A 28 4.80 -11.44 2.49
CA MET A 28 5.75 -10.31 2.53
C MET A 28 7.21 -10.76 2.35
N ASN A 29 7.60 -11.91 2.92
CA ASN A 29 8.92 -12.52 2.69
C ASN A 29 9.10 -13.00 1.25
N ILE A 30 8.06 -13.57 0.63
CA ILE A 30 8.11 -13.93 -0.80
C ILE A 30 8.29 -12.68 -1.66
N LEU A 31 7.55 -11.60 -1.38
CA LEU A 31 7.69 -10.33 -2.09
C LEU A 31 9.07 -9.70 -1.92
N LYS A 32 9.67 -9.82 -0.73
CA LYS A 32 11.06 -9.42 -0.48
C LYS A 32 12.03 -10.18 -1.38
N GLY A 33 11.91 -11.51 -1.42
CA GLY A 33 12.73 -12.34 -2.32
C GLY A 33 12.56 -11.95 -3.78
N ALA A 34 11.32 -11.69 -4.22
CA ALA A 34 11.03 -11.23 -5.58
C ALA A 34 11.67 -9.85 -5.87
N ALA A 35 11.54 -8.89 -4.95
CA ALA A 35 12.13 -7.56 -5.09
C ALA A 35 13.67 -7.60 -5.21
N GLU A 36 14.32 -8.51 -4.49
CA GLU A 36 15.77 -8.65 -4.45
C GLU A 36 16.34 -9.42 -5.64
N GLN A 37 15.61 -10.41 -6.16
CA GLN A 37 16.16 -11.39 -7.09
C GLN A 37 15.62 -11.27 -8.52
N TRP A 38 14.46 -10.66 -8.71
CA TRP A 38 13.77 -10.66 -10.01
C TRP A 38 13.84 -9.30 -10.67
N SER A 39 13.53 -9.28 -11.97
CA SER A 39 13.41 -8.06 -12.77
C SER A 39 11.96 -7.76 -13.15
N PHE A 40 11.01 -8.33 -12.41
CA PHE A 40 9.58 -8.13 -12.59
C PHE A 40 8.88 -8.09 -11.24
N GLU A 41 7.72 -7.46 -11.19
CA GLU A 41 6.93 -7.38 -9.97
C GLU A 41 6.16 -8.68 -9.72
N LYS A 42 6.11 -9.09 -8.46
CA LYS A 42 5.19 -10.11 -7.94
C LYS A 42 4.11 -9.40 -7.12
N MET A 43 2.89 -9.93 -7.16
CA MET A 43 1.74 -9.38 -6.44
C MET A 43 0.93 -10.49 -5.79
N PHE A 44 0.32 -10.18 -4.65
CA PHE A 44 -0.79 -10.92 -4.09
C PHE A 44 -1.98 -9.98 -3.87
N THR A 45 -3.16 -10.43 -4.23
CA THR A 45 -4.40 -9.84 -3.71
C THR A 45 -4.75 -10.53 -2.39
N VAL A 46 -5.48 -9.83 -1.52
CA VAL A 46 -5.80 -10.29 -0.16
C VAL A 46 -7.30 -10.26 0.03
N TYR A 47 -7.87 -11.35 0.55
CA TYR A 47 -9.32 -11.50 0.77
C TYR A 47 -9.58 -12.10 2.14
N ASP A 48 -10.79 -11.94 2.67
CA ASP A 48 -11.19 -12.65 3.89
C ASP A 48 -11.11 -14.16 3.67
N ASP A 49 -10.49 -14.88 4.61
CA ASP A 49 -10.51 -16.34 4.63
C ASP A 49 -11.97 -16.81 4.81
N PRO A 50 -12.55 -17.57 3.86
CA PRO A 50 -13.90 -18.13 3.98
C PRO A 50 -13.98 -19.32 4.95
N THR A 51 -12.84 -19.86 5.37
CA THR A 51 -12.67 -20.99 6.29
C THR A 51 -11.69 -20.69 7.44
N PRO A 52 -11.86 -19.56 8.17
CA PRO A 52 -10.88 -19.13 9.14
C PRO A 52 -10.76 -20.17 10.26
N ASN A 53 -9.53 -20.68 10.46
CA ASN A 53 -9.16 -21.56 11.57
C ASN A 53 -9.88 -22.92 11.62
N THR A 54 -9.93 -23.65 10.50
CA THR A 54 -10.40 -25.05 10.53
C THR A 54 -9.38 -26.04 11.11
N GLU A 55 -8.11 -25.62 11.24
CA GLU A 55 -7.05 -26.37 11.93
C GLU A 55 -6.55 -25.66 13.20
N ILE A 56 -6.17 -26.43 14.23
CA ILE A 56 -5.74 -25.94 15.57
C ILE A 56 -4.47 -25.05 15.51
N SER A 57 -3.74 -25.06 14.39
CA SER A 57 -2.51 -24.30 14.16
C SER A 57 -2.62 -23.22 13.06
N GLN A 58 -3.81 -22.98 12.51
CA GLN A 58 -4.00 -21.87 11.58
C GLN A 58 -4.09 -20.55 12.35
N SER A 59 -3.32 -19.57 11.90
CA SER A 59 -3.36 -18.18 12.38
C SER A 59 -3.34 -17.24 11.17
N ASP A 60 -4.15 -17.55 10.17
CA ASP A 60 -4.43 -16.76 8.98
C ASP A 60 -5.84 -16.16 9.08
N ASN A 61 -5.94 -14.88 8.76
CA ASN A 61 -7.19 -14.16 8.62
C ASN A 61 -7.55 -13.97 7.14
N TYR A 62 -6.64 -14.34 6.23
CA TYR A 62 -6.70 -13.98 4.82
C TYR A 62 -6.31 -15.10 3.87
N ASP A 63 -6.99 -15.11 2.74
CA ASP A 63 -6.60 -15.85 1.53
C ASP A 63 -5.91 -14.93 0.51
N TYR A 64 -5.16 -15.55 -0.41
CA TYR A 64 -4.33 -14.83 -1.39
C TYR A 64 -4.41 -15.44 -2.79
N ASP A 65 -4.67 -14.61 -3.80
CA ASP A 65 -4.36 -14.97 -5.19
C ASP A 65 -2.98 -14.42 -5.56
N GLU A 66 -2.21 -15.19 -6.32
CA GLU A 66 -0.87 -14.80 -6.77
C GLU A 66 -0.88 -14.33 -8.23
N PHE A 67 -0.18 -13.22 -8.49
CA PHE A 67 0.04 -12.67 -9.82
C PHE A 67 1.49 -12.27 -10.00
N GLN A 68 1.94 -12.20 -11.26
CA GLN A 68 3.27 -11.71 -11.60
C GLN A 68 3.26 -10.92 -12.91
N GLY A 69 4.17 -9.96 -12.99
CA GLY A 69 4.44 -9.20 -14.19
C GLY A 69 5.34 -9.97 -15.17
N THR A 70 5.79 -9.24 -16.18
CA THR A 70 6.78 -9.71 -17.15
C THR A 70 8.12 -9.02 -16.89
N ALA A 71 9.23 -9.67 -17.23
CA ALA A 71 10.57 -9.11 -17.09
C ALA A 71 10.66 -7.67 -17.63
N SER A 72 11.23 -6.78 -16.82
CA SER A 72 11.46 -5.35 -17.10
C SER A 72 10.19 -4.53 -17.37
N ASN A 73 9.01 -5.04 -16.98
CA ASN A 73 7.76 -4.30 -17.03
C ASN A 73 7.27 -4.05 -15.59
N PRO A 74 7.24 -2.78 -15.12
CA PRO A 74 6.79 -2.42 -13.78
C PRO A 74 5.27 -2.36 -13.72
N PHE A 75 4.64 -3.48 -14.07
CA PHE A 75 3.20 -3.63 -14.07
C PHE A 75 2.82 -5.11 -13.92
N VAL A 76 1.85 -5.37 -13.04
CA VAL A 76 1.17 -6.66 -12.92
C VAL A 76 -0.29 -6.47 -13.34
N SER A 77 -0.74 -7.26 -14.32
CA SER A 77 -2.16 -7.33 -14.63
C SER A 77 -2.84 -8.30 -13.66
N TRP A 78 -3.90 -7.83 -13.02
CA TRP A 78 -4.69 -8.65 -12.10
C TRP A 78 -6.16 -8.25 -12.18
N THR A 79 -7.04 -9.12 -11.71
CA THR A 79 -8.48 -8.87 -11.61
C THR A 79 -8.92 -9.14 -10.19
N GLY A 80 -9.46 -8.13 -9.52
CA GLY A 80 -9.98 -8.30 -8.16
C GLY A 80 -11.28 -9.07 -8.13
N ASN A 81 -11.47 -9.87 -7.08
CA ASN A 81 -12.80 -10.32 -6.71
C ASN A 81 -13.57 -9.19 -6.00
N SER A 82 -14.87 -9.37 -5.79
CA SER A 82 -15.73 -8.37 -5.15
C SER A 82 -15.44 -8.18 -3.64
N THR A 83 -14.65 -9.03 -3.00
CA THR A 83 -14.40 -9.02 -1.55
C THR A 83 -12.95 -8.69 -1.19
N ILE A 84 -12.21 -8.03 -2.10
CA ILE A 84 -10.81 -7.68 -1.88
C ILE A 84 -10.61 -6.76 -0.67
N LYS A 85 -9.69 -7.18 0.21
CA LYS A 85 -9.27 -6.49 1.42
C LYS A 85 -7.94 -5.75 1.27
N GLY A 86 -7.14 -6.14 0.30
CA GLY A 86 -5.93 -5.41 0.00
C GLY A 86 -5.15 -6.01 -1.15
N VAL A 87 -4.06 -5.34 -1.47
CA VAL A 87 -3.09 -5.75 -2.48
C VAL A 87 -1.71 -5.56 -1.88
N ILE A 88 -0.81 -6.51 -2.10
CA ILE A 88 0.61 -6.39 -1.76
C ILE A 88 1.46 -6.76 -2.96
N HIS A 89 2.51 -6.00 -3.24
CA HIS A 89 3.40 -6.29 -4.37
C HIS A 89 4.85 -5.93 -4.10
N SER A 90 5.74 -6.29 -5.03
CA SER A 90 7.17 -6.05 -4.94
C SER A 90 7.64 -5.03 -5.97
N HIS A 91 8.45 -4.06 -5.56
CA HIS A 91 9.23 -3.21 -6.44
C HIS A 91 10.66 -3.76 -6.59
N TYR A 92 11.01 -4.29 -7.76
CA TYR A 92 12.37 -4.75 -8.06
C TYR A 92 13.36 -3.58 -8.28
N ASP A 93 14.64 -3.90 -8.50
CA ASP A 93 15.67 -2.87 -8.69
C ASP A 93 15.36 -1.89 -9.84
N GLY A 94 15.68 -0.62 -9.63
CA GLY A 94 15.38 0.48 -10.55
C GLY A 94 13.97 1.07 -10.42
N LEU A 95 13.09 0.52 -9.57
CA LEU A 95 11.77 1.09 -9.28
C LEU A 95 11.78 2.05 -8.08
N LEU A 96 10.66 2.72 -7.82
CA LEU A 96 10.53 3.65 -6.69
C LEU A 96 10.69 2.94 -5.33
N SER A 97 11.37 3.61 -4.39
CA SER A 97 11.56 3.10 -3.02
C SER A 97 10.42 3.41 -2.04
N VAL A 98 9.26 3.80 -2.57
CA VAL A 98 7.98 4.10 -1.91
C VAL A 98 6.84 3.68 -2.85
N PRO A 99 5.58 3.62 -2.40
CA PRO A 99 4.46 3.39 -3.30
C PRO A 99 4.45 4.36 -4.49
N SER A 100 4.14 3.83 -5.66
CA SER A 100 4.15 4.56 -6.92
C SER A 100 2.85 5.33 -7.16
N PRO A 101 2.84 6.30 -8.09
CA PRO A 101 1.59 6.95 -8.52
C PRO A 101 0.60 5.99 -9.17
N THR A 102 1.08 4.92 -9.81
CA THR A 102 0.23 3.86 -10.36
C THR A 102 -0.38 2.99 -9.27
N ASP A 103 0.32 2.75 -8.15
CA ASP A 103 -0.25 2.07 -6.98
C ASP A 103 -1.43 2.87 -6.39
N LEU A 104 -1.27 4.20 -6.28
CA LEU A 104 -2.36 5.08 -5.85
C LEU A 104 -3.55 5.04 -6.81
N GLN A 105 -3.29 4.96 -8.12
CA GLN A 105 -4.34 4.85 -9.13
C GLN A 105 -5.08 3.52 -9.05
N ASP A 106 -4.34 2.42 -8.88
CA ASP A 106 -4.92 1.09 -8.72
C ASP A 106 -5.78 1.03 -7.45
N MET A 107 -5.24 1.46 -6.30
CA MET A 107 -5.98 1.60 -5.05
C MET A 107 -7.26 2.44 -5.22
N TYR A 108 -7.18 3.56 -5.93
CA TYR A 108 -8.35 4.40 -6.25
C TYR A 108 -9.39 3.64 -7.07
N ASN A 109 -8.96 2.93 -8.12
CA ASN A 109 -9.87 2.16 -8.97
C ASN A 109 -10.58 1.06 -8.19
N GLN A 110 -9.88 0.35 -7.29
CA GLN A 110 -10.51 -0.67 -6.44
C GLN A 110 -11.58 -0.06 -5.52
N LEU A 111 -11.32 1.12 -4.95
CA LEU A 111 -12.27 1.80 -4.07
C LEU A 111 -13.46 2.43 -4.81
N LEU A 112 -13.49 2.42 -6.15
CA LEU A 112 -14.71 2.72 -6.91
C LEU A 112 -15.69 1.55 -6.94
N THR A 113 -15.22 0.32 -6.67
CA THR A 113 -16.06 -0.86 -6.58
C THR A 113 -16.86 -0.82 -5.26
N PRO A 114 -18.21 -0.86 -5.30
CA PRO A 114 -19.04 -0.69 -4.09
C PRO A 114 -18.81 -1.72 -2.99
N THR A 115 -18.32 -2.90 -3.35
CA THR A 115 -18.09 -4.01 -2.40
C THR A 115 -16.73 -3.92 -1.71
N VAL A 116 -15.81 -3.09 -2.20
CA VAL A 116 -14.52 -2.85 -1.55
C VAL A 116 -14.71 -1.83 -0.43
N THR A 117 -14.52 -2.27 0.81
CA THR A 117 -14.74 -1.50 2.03
C THR A 117 -13.58 -0.52 2.32
N SER A 118 -13.75 0.37 3.31
CA SER A 118 -12.74 1.37 3.70
C SER A 118 -11.58 0.79 4.51
N ASP A 119 -11.61 -0.49 4.84
CA ASP A 119 -10.50 -1.26 5.42
C ASP A 119 -9.47 -1.73 4.37
N PHE A 120 -9.69 -1.38 3.09
CA PHE A 120 -8.77 -1.72 2.01
C PHE A 120 -7.37 -1.12 2.23
N PHE A 121 -6.34 -1.94 2.03
CA PHE A 121 -4.95 -1.54 2.15
C PHE A 121 -4.13 -1.87 0.90
N TYR A 122 -2.99 -1.19 0.74
CA TYR A 122 -2.07 -1.41 -0.37
C TYR A 122 -0.64 -1.48 0.16
N GLY A 123 0.05 -2.61 0.00
CA GLY A 123 1.39 -2.81 0.51
C GLY A 123 2.42 -2.96 -0.60
N VAL A 124 3.65 -2.50 -0.35
CA VAL A 124 4.77 -2.67 -1.27
C VAL A 124 6.01 -3.11 -0.52
N VAL A 125 6.76 -4.05 -1.07
CA VAL A 125 8.11 -4.43 -0.63
C VAL A 125 9.13 -4.03 -1.69
N THR A 126 10.08 -3.18 -1.33
CA THR A 126 11.08 -2.62 -2.24
C THR A 126 12.34 -3.47 -2.31
N HIS A 127 13.12 -3.31 -3.37
CA HIS A 127 14.43 -3.96 -3.58
C HIS A 127 15.38 -3.80 -2.37
N SER A 128 15.31 -2.67 -1.67
CA SER A 128 16.11 -2.39 -0.46
C SER A 128 15.63 -3.13 0.80
N GLY A 129 14.65 -4.02 0.68
CA GLY A 129 14.00 -4.75 1.77
C GLY A 129 13.04 -3.89 2.61
N LYS A 130 12.80 -2.63 2.26
CA LYS A 130 11.83 -1.77 2.95
C LYS A 130 10.41 -2.12 2.51
N ALA A 131 9.49 -2.22 3.47
CA ALA A 131 8.09 -2.46 3.19
C ALA A 131 7.21 -1.34 3.75
N TYR A 132 6.20 -0.97 2.97
CA TYR A 132 5.21 0.04 3.35
C TYR A 132 3.79 -0.51 3.18
N ILE A 133 2.86 -0.04 4.01
CA ILE A 133 1.42 -0.29 3.87
C ILE A 133 0.71 1.06 3.85
N LEU A 134 -0.07 1.30 2.80
CA LEU A 134 -1.05 2.36 2.71
C LEU A 134 -2.39 1.86 3.22
N GLN A 135 -3.05 2.67 4.02
CA GLN A 135 -4.39 2.37 4.50
C GLN A 135 -5.29 3.59 4.35
N VAL A 136 -6.52 3.37 3.91
CA VAL A 136 -7.53 4.43 3.86
C VAL A 136 -7.85 4.87 5.29
N ASN A 137 -7.63 6.15 5.60
CA ASN A 137 -8.06 6.78 6.85
C ASN A 137 -9.20 7.79 6.64
N ASP A 138 -9.47 8.19 5.39
CA ASP A 138 -10.67 8.92 4.99
C ASP A 138 -10.98 8.60 3.52
N ARG A 139 -12.00 7.75 3.29
CA ARG A 139 -12.38 7.31 1.95
C ARG A 139 -12.83 8.48 1.08
N SER A 140 -13.60 9.41 1.62
CA SER A 140 -14.12 10.54 0.86
C SER A 140 -12.99 11.44 0.38
N ASN A 141 -12.00 11.71 1.23
CA ASN A 141 -10.80 12.47 0.83
C ASN A 141 -10.00 11.73 -0.24
N PHE A 142 -9.83 10.41 -0.11
CA PHE A 142 -9.08 9.66 -1.12
C PHE A 142 -9.78 9.58 -2.48
N ILE A 143 -11.10 9.38 -2.50
CA ILE A 143 -11.88 9.43 -3.75
C ILE A 143 -11.83 10.83 -4.38
N ASN A 144 -11.92 11.89 -3.58
CA ASN A 144 -11.79 13.26 -4.07
C ASN A 144 -10.40 13.55 -4.63
N PHE A 145 -9.35 13.07 -3.96
CA PHE A 145 -7.98 13.14 -4.43
C PHE A 145 -7.80 12.40 -5.76
N GLY A 146 -8.33 11.18 -5.88
CA GLY A 146 -8.27 10.36 -7.08
C GLY A 146 -8.96 11.00 -8.29
N ASN A 147 -10.20 11.47 -8.11
CA ASN A 147 -10.95 12.22 -9.14
C ASN A 147 -10.18 13.45 -9.65
N LYS A 148 -9.42 14.11 -8.77
CA LYS A 148 -8.65 15.30 -9.10
C LYS A 148 -7.32 14.99 -9.79
N ASN A 149 -6.65 13.89 -9.42
CA ASN A 149 -5.24 13.67 -9.77
C ASN A 149 -4.96 12.38 -10.55
N LEU A 150 -5.75 11.33 -10.38
CA LEU A 150 -5.40 9.97 -10.82
C LEU A 150 -6.16 9.48 -12.06
N ILE A 151 -7.20 10.19 -12.51
CA ILE A 151 -7.98 9.77 -13.68
C ILE A 151 -7.38 10.24 -15.02
N ASN A 152 -7.36 9.36 -16.03
CA ASN A 152 -6.98 9.67 -17.41
C ASN A 152 -5.66 10.47 -17.49
N ASN A 153 -5.61 11.49 -18.35
CA ASN A 153 -4.44 12.37 -18.54
C ASN A 153 -4.05 13.18 -17.28
N LYS A 154 -4.85 13.19 -16.21
CA LYS A 154 -4.51 13.92 -14.98
C LYS A 154 -3.34 13.27 -14.25
N ILE A 155 -3.20 11.94 -14.32
CA ILE A 155 -2.10 11.23 -13.65
C ILE A 155 -0.74 11.69 -14.18
N ASN A 156 -0.59 11.87 -15.49
CA ASN A 156 0.66 12.36 -16.09
C ASN A 156 1.01 13.77 -15.59
N LYS A 157 0.01 14.63 -15.42
CA LYS A 157 0.19 15.99 -14.86
C LYS A 157 0.54 15.91 -13.37
N PHE A 158 -0.07 15.00 -12.63
CA PHE A 158 0.20 14.75 -11.22
C PHE A 158 1.62 14.25 -11.01
N ILE A 159 2.06 13.24 -11.77
CA ILE A 159 3.43 12.72 -11.77
C ILE A 159 4.42 13.85 -12.04
N LYS A 160 4.26 14.55 -13.17
CA LYS A 160 5.21 15.59 -13.57
C LYS A 160 5.29 16.75 -12.58
N ASN A 161 4.15 17.27 -12.10
CA ASN A 161 4.13 18.51 -11.33
C ASN A 161 4.13 18.32 -9.81
N LYS A 162 3.57 17.22 -9.30
CA LYS A 162 3.52 16.94 -7.87
C LYS A 162 4.64 15.97 -7.48
N ILE A 163 4.61 14.75 -7.99
CA ILE A 163 5.57 13.69 -7.62
C ILE A 163 7.01 14.14 -7.89
N ILE A 164 7.31 14.49 -9.14
CA ILE A 164 8.70 14.79 -9.55
C ILE A 164 9.13 16.20 -9.14
N LYS A 165 8.32 17.23 -9.45
CA LYS A 165 8.73 18.64 -9.28
C LYS A 165 8.54 19.19 -7.86
N LYS A 166 7.42 18.89 -7.21
CA LYS A 166 7.08 19.47 -5.90
C LYS A 166 7.66 18.64 -4.75
N TYR A 167 7.45 17.32 -4.81
CA TYR A 167 7.80 16.40 -3.72
C TYR A 167 9.13 15.66 -3.95
N ASN A 168 9.76 15.83 -5.13
CA ASN A 168 11.04 15.23 -5.50
C ASN A 168 11.09 13.72 -5.21
N ILE A 169 10.10 12.98 -5.70
CA ILE A 169 10.06 11.51 -5.62
C ILE A 169 10.51 10.95 -6.98
N LYS A 170 11.60 10.18 -7.00
CA LYS A 170 12.25 9.64 -8.22
C LYS A 170 12.97 8.34 -7.92
N GLU A 171 13.10 7.47 -8.92
CA GLU A 171 13.75 6.15 -8.79
C GLU A 171 15.21 6.25 -8.33
N ASN A 172 15.93 7.27 -8.81
CA ASN A 172 17.34 7.47 -8.50
C ASN A 172 17.62 8.29 -7.22
N ASN A 173 16.59 8.62 -6.44
CA ASN A 173 16.74 9.28 -5.16
C ASN A 173 17.01 8.27 -4.03
N THR A 174 17.57 8.74 -2.92
CA THR A 174 17.68 7.91 -1.70
C THR A 174 16.30 7.58 -1.14
N ASN A 175 16.21 6.45 -0.41
CA ASN A 175 14.98 6.06 0.28
C ASN A 175 14.46 7.16 1.21
N ALA A 176 15.34 7.82 1.97
CA ALA A 176 14.94 8.90 2.88
C ALA A 176 14.36 10.11 2.13
N THR A 177 14.90 10.45 0.96
CA THR A 177 14.37 11.53 0.12
C THR A 177 12.98 11.19 -0.43
N ASN A 178 12.80 9.98 -0.95
CA ASN A 178 11.51 9.54 -1.47
C ASN A 178 10.46 9.41 -0.35
N GLU A 179 10.84 8.86 0.81
CA GLU A 179 9.97 8.72 1.98
C GLU A 179 9.48 10.10 2.47
N LEU A 180 10.39 11.07 2.67
CA LEU A 180 10.02 12.43 3.04
C LEU A 180 9.07 13.07 2.02
N GLY A 181 9.40 12.96 0.73
CA GLY A 181 8.56 13.48 -0.35
C GLY A 181 7.16 12.87 -0.35
N PHE A 182 7.07 11.56 -0.16
CA PHE A 182 5.84 10.80 -0.20
C PHE A 182 4.95 11.08 1.01
N VAL A 183 5.48 11.03 2.23
CA VAL A 183 4.72 11.33 3.47
C VAL A 183 4.21 12.78 3.44
N LYS A 184 5.08 13.73 3.05
CA LYS A 184 4.70 15.15 2.91
C LYS A 184 3.62 15.35 1.85
N MET A 185 3.63 14.57 0.76
CA MET A 185 2.58 14.61 -0.25
C MET A 185 1.24 14.16 0.32
N LEU A 186 1.21 13.05 1.06
CA LEU A 186 -0.02 12.52 1.65
C LEU A 186 -0.68 13.55 2.58
N GLU A 187 0.11 14.18 3.45
CA GLU A 187 -0.38 15.17 4.40
C GLU A 187 -0.78 16.50 3.75
N GLU A 188 0.10 17.12 2.95
CA GLU A 188 -0.18 18.45 2.37
C GLU A 188 -1.34 18.44 1.37
N LEU A 189 -1.57 17.32 0.69
CA LEU A 189 -2.69 17.17 -0.23
C LEU A 189 -3.95 16.62 0.45
N ASN A 190 -3.90 16.33 1.75
CA ASN A 190 -4.95 15.69 2.53
C ASN A 190 -5.52 14.48 1.77
N VAL A 191 -4.64 13.53 1.43
CA VAL A 191 -4.97 12.43 0.51
C VAL A 191 -6.02 11.48 1.09
N GLY A 192 -6.17 11.39 2.42
CA GLY A 192 -7.06 10.40 3.03
C GLY A 192 -6.44 9.00 3.11
N LEU A 193 -5.10 8.94 3.13
CA LEU A 193 -4.33 7.74 3.43
C LEU A 193 -3.38 7.95 4.61
N ASN A 194 -3.24 6.93 5.45
CA ASN A 194 -2.08 6.74 6.32
C ASN A 194 -1.03 5.87 5.61
N ILE A 195 0.24 6.03 5.99
CA ILE A 195 1.33 5.15 5.57
C ILE A 195 2.04 4.57 6.79
N TYR A 196 2.31 3.28 6.72
CA TYR A 196 3.01 2.51 7.73
C TYR A 196 4.26 1.89 7.11
N LYS A 197 5.32 1.76 7.90
CA LYS A 197 6.59 1.17 7.49
C LYS A 197 6.97 0.03 8.41
N ALA A 198 7.41 -1.09 7.85
CA ALA A 198 7.93 -2.20 8.64
C ALA A 198 9.18 -1.77 9.42
N THR A 199 9.26 -2.14 10.70
CA THR A 199 10.40 -1.82 11.58
C THR A 199 11.63 -2.66 11.28
N ASP A 200 11.43 -3.84 10.71
CA ASP A 200 12.44 -4.86 10.47
C ASP A 200 12.18 -5.60 9.15
N LEU A 201 13.03 -6.59 8.86
CA LEU A 201 12.93 -7.44 7.67
C LEU A 201 12.13 -8.72 7.90
N THR A 202 11.61 -8.93 9.11
CA THR A 202 10.71 -10.06 9.44
C THR A 202 9.24 -9.64 9.37
N PHE A 203 8.98 -8.35 9.13
CA PHE A 203 7.65 -7.75 9.05
C PHE A 203 6.85 -7.94 10.35
N SER A 204 7.56 -7.97 11.48
CA SER A 204 6.97 -8.28 12.79
C SER A 204 6.25 -7.08 13.41
N ASP A 205 6.64 -5.87 13.02
CA ASP A 205 5.99 -4.65 13.49
C ASP A 205 6.04 -3.52 12.45
N TYR A 206 5.17 -2.54 12.64
CA TYR A 206 4.98 -1.41 11.73
C TYR A 206 4.80 -0.11 12.51
N GLN A 207 5.38 0.96 11.98
CA GLN A 207 5.24 2.31 12.52
C GLN A 207 4.55 3.21 11.51
N LYS A 208 3.61 4.03 11.98
CA LYS A 208 2.99 5.08 11.19
C LYS A 208 4.03 6.17 10.89
N LEU A 209 4.12 6.61 9.64
CA LEU A 209 4.98 7.73 9.27
C LEU A 209 4.18 9.02 9.17
N GLU A 210 4.75 10.10 9.71
CA GLU A 210 4.17 11.45 9.73
C GLU A 210 5.26 12.51 9.54
N ILE A 211 4.91 13.74 9.18
CA ILE A 211 5.84 14.88 9.15
C ILE A 211 5.80 15.64 10.48
N GLN A 212 6.96 15.76 11.12
CA GLN A 212 7.18 16.71 12.21
C GLN A 212 8.45 17.52 11.94
N ASN A 213 8.36 18.84 12.04
CA ASN A 213 9.49 19.74 11.79
C ASN A 213 10.18 19.51 10.43
N ASN A 214 9.38 19.20 9.39
CA ASN A 214 9.86 18.90 8.03
C ASN A 214 10.80 17.67 7.96
N GLN A 215 10.64 16.72 8.89
CA GLN A 215 11.29 15.42 8.91
C GLN A 215 10.23 14.33 9.06
N VAL A 216 10.54 13.13 8.57
CA VAL A 216 9.69 11.95 8.79
C VAL A 216 9.92 11.46 10.22
N THR A 217 8.84 11.34 10.97
CA THR A 217 8.80 10.68 12.29
C THR A 217 8.00 9.41 12.21
N ALA A 218 8.41 8.39 12.98
CA ALA A 218 7.76 7.10 13.02
C ALA A 218 7.17 6.86 14.41
N THR A 219 5.88 6.54 14.47
CA THR A 219 5.14 6.30 15.72
C THR A 219 4.61 4.87 15.73
N PRO A 220 4.81 4.09 16.81
CA PRO A 220 4.23 2.75 16.92
C PRO A 220 2.71 2.76 16.80
N CYS A 221 2.15 1.73 16.17
CA CYS A 221 0.73 1.38 16.33
C CYS A 221 0.59 0.45 17.53
N ASN A 222 0.33 1.05 18.70
CA ASN A 222 0.03 0.36 19.96
C ASN A 222 -1.47 0.30 20.20
#